data_AF-A0A6B3FIW5-F1
#
_entry.id   AF-A0A6B3FIW5-F1
#
_cell.length_a   1.000
_cell.length_b   1.000
_cell.length_c   1.000
_cell.angle_alpha   90.00
_cell.angle_beta   90.00
_cell.angle_gamma   90.00
#
_symmetry.space_group_name_H-M   'P 1'
#
loop_
_entity.id
_entity.type
_entity.pdbx_description
1 polymer ?
#
loop_
_entity_poly.entity_id
_entity_poly.type
_entity_poly.pdbx_seq_one_letter_code
_entity_poly.pdbx_strand_id
1 'polypeptide(L)' 'TAIRKAREAAAAGDVEKATTAARDASRQLDKAVSKGVIHKNAAANKKSALASKVAALSA' A
#
# COMPACT_ATOMS: atom_id res chain seq x y z
N THR A 1 4.15 0.76 -10.34
CA THR A 1 2.86 1.15 -9.73
C THR A 1 3.09 1.51 -8.27
N ALA A 2 2.22 2.31 -7.64
CA ALA A 2 2.42 2.74 -6.25
C ALA A 2 2.55 1.55 -5.27
N ILE A 3 1.80 0.47 -5.51
CA ILE A 3 1.92 -0.78 -4.73
C ILE A 3 3.32 -1.39 -4.84
N ARG A 4 3.94 -1.35 -6.03
CA ARG A 4 5.29 -1.89 -6.22
C ARG A 4 6.33 -1.07 -5.46
N LYS A 5 6.25 0.27 -5.55
CA LYS A 5 7.12 1.18 -4.81
C LYS A 5 7.04 0.95 -3.30
N ALA A 6 5.82 0.77 -2.77
CA ALA A 6 5.63 0.46 -1.35
C ALA A 6 6.24 -0.90 -0.96
N ARG A 7 6.16 -1.91 -1.83
CA ARG A 7 6.79 -3.22 -1.60
C ARG A 7 8.31 -3.19 -1.68
N GLU A 8 8.85 -2.42 -2.62
CA GLU A 8 10.31 -2.24 -2.77
C GLU A 8 10.89 -1.48 -1.59
N ALA A 9 10.25 -0.39 -1.15
CA ALA A 9 10.65 0.35 0.04
C ALA A 9 10.57 -0.51 1.31
N ALA A 10 9.52 -1.32 1.43
CA ALA A 10 9.41 -2.29 2.51
C ALA A 10 10.51 -3.35 2.47
N ALA A 11 10.84 -3.89 1.28
CA ALA A 11 11.92 -4.87 1.14
C ALA A 11 13.32 -4.27 1.41
N ALA A 12 13.48 -2.97 1.20
CA ALA A 12 14.73 -2.25 1.46
C ALA A 12 14.93 -1.85 2.93
N GLY A 13 13.97 -2.13 3.82
CA GLY A 13 14.07 -1.78 5.25
C GLY A 13 13.86 -0.30 5.59
N ASP A 14 13.48 0.52 4.60
CA ASP A 14 13.30 1.96 4.78
C ASP A 14 11.87 2.26 5.28
N VAL A 15 11.72 2.34 6.60
CA VAL A 15 10.42 2.49 7.29
C VAL A 15 9.71 3.79 6.89
N GLU A 16 10.43 4.90 6.75
CA GLU A 16 9.84 6.19 6.41
C GLU A 16 9.34 6.21 4.96
N LYS A 17 10.17 5.73 4.01
CA LYS A 17 9.75 5.61 2.61
C LYS A 17 8.64 4.58 2.44
N ALA A 18 8.69 3.46 3.15
CA ALA A 18 7.65 2.43 3.09
C ALA A 18 6.30 2.97 3.60
N THR A 19 6.31 3.74 4.70
CA THR A 19 5.10 4.36 5.26
C THR A 19 4.51 5.39 4.30
N THR A 20 5.34 6.26 3.73
CA THR A 20 4.90 7.29 2.78
C THR A 20 4.33 6.66 1.51
N ALA A 21 5.05 5.68 0.94
CA ALA A 21 4.61 4.97 -0.26
C ALA A 21 3.34 4.16 -0.02
N ALA A 22 3.15 3.56 1.17
CA ALA A 22 1.93 2.84 1.52
C ALA A 22 0.70 3.76 1.63
N ARG A 23 0.87 4.98 2.16
CA ARG A 23 -0.19 6.00 2.20
C ARG A 23 -0.60 6.42 0.79
N ASP A 24 0.37 6.68 -0.09
CA ASP A 24 0.10 7.05 -1.48
C ASP A 24 -0.57 5.92 -2.26
N ALA A 25 -0.10 4.68 -2.08
CA ALA A 25 -0.74 3.51 -2.67
C ALA A 25 -2.19 3.35 -2.20
N SER A 26 -2.47 3.63 -0.92
CA SER A 26 -3.81 3.57 -0.36
C SER A 26 -4.75 4.59 -1.01
N ARG A 27 -4.30 5.84 -1.20
CA ARG A 27 -5.09 6.87 -1.92
C ARG A 27 -5.37 6.47 -3.37
N GLN A 28 -4.39 5.88 -4.06
CA GLN A 28 -4.60 5.42 -5.44
C GLN A 28 -5.60 4.26 -5.52
N LEU A 29 -5.57 3.35 -4.55
CA LEU A 29 -6.56 2.27 -4.45
C LEU A 29 -7.97 2.84 -4.25
N ASP A 30 -8.13 3.84 -3.38
CA ASP A 30 -9.43 4.48 -3.17
C ASP A 30 -9.94 5.19 -4.42
N LYS A 31 -9.07 5.93 -5.10
CA LYS A 31 -9.41 6.55 -6.40
C LYS A 31 -9.79 5.50 -7.43
N ALA A 32 -9.15 4.34 -7.44
CA ALA A 32 -9.48 3.24 -8.35
C ALA A 32 -10.84 2.60 -8.02
N VAL A 33 -11.22 2.53 -6.74
CA VAL A 33 -12.57 2.11 -6.33
C VAL A 33 -13.61 3.12 -6.79
N SER A 34 -13.39 4.42 -6.56
CA SER A 34 -14.32 5.47 -7.00
C SER A 34 -14.51 5.51 -8.52
N LYS A 35 -13.48 5.14 -9.28
CA LYS A 35 -13.54 5.02 -10.75
C LYS A 35 -14.09 3.67 -11.24
N GLY A 36 -14.47 2.76 -10.34
CA GLY A 36 -14.97 1.43 -10.69
C GLY A 36 -13.93 0.46 -11.27
N VAL A 37 -12.64 0.80 -11.23
CA VAL A 37 -11.56 -0.02 -11.80
C VAL A 37 -11.30 -1.26 -10.95
N ILE A 38 -11.49 -1.17 -9.64
CA ILE A 38 -11.34 -2.30 -8.71
C ILE A 38 -12.50 -2.34 -7.72
N HIS A 39 -12.90 -3.54 -7.32
CA HIS A 39 -13.90 -3.72 -6.27
C HIS A 39 -13.37 -3.28 -4.90
N LYS A 40 -14.27 -2.79 -4.02
CA LYS A 40 -13.94 -2.33 -2.66
C LYS A 40 -13.16 -3.37 -1.85
N ASN A 41 -13.53 -4.65 -1.95
CA ASN A 41 -12.84 -5.73 -1.22
C ASN A 41 -11.42 -5.97 -1.77
N ALA A 42 -11.21 -5.81 -3.09
CA ALA A 42 -9.89 -5.94 -3.68
C ALA A 42 -8.97 -4.78 -3.24
N ALA A 43 -9.52 -3.57 -3.09
CA ALA A 43 -8.79 -2.45 -2.51
C ALA A 43 -8.46 -2.69 -1.03
N ALA A 44 -9.44 -3.14 -0.24
CA ALA A 44 -9.26 -3.44 1.18
C ALA A 44 -8.17 -4.50 1.42
N ASN A 45 -8.20 -5.61 0.68
CA ASN A 45 -7.19 -6.67 0.77
C ASN A 45 -5.79 -6.14 0.44
N LYS A 46 -5.66 -5.30 -0.61
CA LYS A 46 -4.38 -4.70 -1.00
C LYS A 46 -3.86 -3.71 0.04
N LYS A 47 -4.72 -2.90 0.66
CA LYS A 47 -4.35 -1.98 1.74
C LYS A 47 -3.89 -2.74 2.98
N SER A 48 -4.65 -3.75 3.40
CA SER A 48 -4.32 -4.59 4.55
C SER A 48 -2.94 -5.25 4.36
N ALA A 49 -2.70 -5.87 3.20
CA ALA A 49 -1.41 -6.49 2.91
C ALA A 49 -0.22 -5.50 2.93
N LEU A 50 -0.42 -4.26 2.48
CA LEU A 50 0.62 -3.22 2.56
C LEU A 50 0.86 -2.78 4.01
N ALA A 51 -0.22 -2.56 4.78
CA ALA A 51 -0.13 -2.18 6.18
C ALA A 51 0.60 -3.25 7.02
N SER A 52 0.26 -4.53 6.84
CA SER A 52 0.93 -5.63 7.55
C SER A 52 2.42 -5.69 7.23
N LYS A 53 2.82 -5.45 5.97
CA LYS A 53 4.25 -5.42 5.59
C LYS A 53 4.99 -4.25 6.21
N VAL A 54 4.38 -3.07 6.26
CA VAL A 54 5.01 -1.88 6.89
C VAL A 54 5.09 -2.06 8.40
N ALA A 55 4.04 -2.59 9.04
CA ALA A 55 4.03 -2.86 10.48
C ALA A 55 5.07 -3.91 10.89
N ALA A 56 5.28 -4.94 10.07
CA ALA A 56 6.30 -5.96 10.31
C ALA A 56 7.74 -5.43 10.22
N LEU A 57 7.97 -4.26 9.63
CA LEU A 57 9.28 -3.61 9.61
C LEU A 57 9.55 -2.76 10.86
N SER A 58 8.51 -2.44 11.62
CA SER A 58 8.58 -1.68 12.87
C SER A 58 8.44 -2.55 14.12
N ALA A 59 8.35 -3.88 13.96
CA ALA A 59 8.28 -4.88 15.03
C ALA A 59 9.65 -5.49 15.26
#